data_AF-A0A480XZW0-F1
#
_entry.id   AF-A0A480XZW0-F1
#
_cell.length_a   1.000
_cell.length_b   1.000
_cell.length_c   1.000
_cell.angle_alpha   90.00
_cell.angle_beta   90.00
_cell.angle_gamma   90.00
#
_symmetry.space_group_name_H-M   'P 1'
#
loop_
_entity.id
_entity.type
_entity.pdbx_description
1 polymer ?
#
loop_
_entity_poly.entity_id
_entity_poly.type
_entity_poly.pdbx_seq_one_letter_code
_entity_poly.pdbx_strand_id
1 'polypeptide(L)'
;MPGPTMAQALPWLLLWMGSGVLPAHSPQPGIRLPLRSGLGGAPLGLRLPRETDEEPEESSRKGNFVEMVDNLRGKSGQGYYVEMTVGSPPQTLNILVDTGSSNFAVGAAPHPFLHRYYQRQLSSTYRDLRKGVYVPYTQGKWEGELGTDLVSIPHGPNVTVRANIAAITESDKFFINGSNWEGILGLAYAEIARPDDSLEPFFDSLVKQTHVPNLFSLQLCGAGFPLNQSEVLASVGGSMIIGGIDHSLYTGSLWYTPIRREWYYEVIIVRVEINGQDLKMDCKEYNYDKSIVDSGTTNLRLPKKVFEAAVKSIKAASSTEKFPDGFWLGEQLVCWQAGTTPWNIFPVISLYLMGEVTNQSFRITILPQVRPQPQAVGSQEEN
;
A
#
# COMPACT_ATOMS: atom_id res chain seq x y z
N MET A 1 36.58 -19.78 -54.51
CA MET A 1 35.74 -21.01 -54.47
C MET A 1 35.12 -21.13 -53.08
N PRO A 2 33.92 -21.75 -52.92
CA PRO A 2 32.87 -21.08 -52.13
C PRO A 2 32.23 -21.87 -50.98
N GLY A 3 31.68 -21.11 -50.01
CA GLY A 3 30.52 -21.46 -49.16
C GLY A 3 30.73 -22.54 -48.08
N PRO A 4 29.68 -22.84 -47.28
CA PRO A 4 28.36 -22.20 -47.16
C PRO A 4 28.23 -21.47 -45.78
N THR A 5 27.15 -20.82 -45.33
CA THR A 5 25.79 -20.50 -45.87
C THR A 5 25.28 -19.20 -45.20
N MET A 6 24.22 -18.57 -45.72
CA MET A 6 23.33 -17.67 -44.97
C MET A 6 21.89 -17.81 -45.51
N ALA A 7 20.90 -18.02 -44.63
CA ALA A 7 19.46 -18.01 -44.93
C ALA A 7 18.67 -18.05 -43.60
N GLN A 8 17.45 -17.54 -43.47
CA GLN A 8 16.65 -16.60 -44.27
C GLN A 8 15.58 -16.05 -43.29
N ALA A 9 15.19 -14.79 -43.43
CA ALA A 9 14.06 -14.21 -42.68
C ALA A 9 12.93 -13.84 -43.65
N LEU A 10 11.74 -13.51 -43.08
CA LEU A 10 10.51 -12.99 -43.73
C LEU A 10 9.62 -14.06 -44.44
N PRO A 11 8.29 -13.81 -44.66
CA PRO A 11 7.46 -12.65 -44.23
C PRO A 11 5.95 -12.91 -43.86
N TRP A 12 5.26 -11.79 -43.57
CA TRP A 12 3.82 -11.46 -43.73
C TRP A 12 2.72 -11.89 -42.72
N LEU A 13 1.90 -10.87 -42.44
CA LEU A 13 0.52 -10.84 -41.95
C LEU A 13 -0.41 -11.98 -42.40
N LEU A 14 -1.44 -12.24 -41.57
CA LEU A 14 -2.75 -12.67 -42.05
C LEU A 14 -3.88 -12.02 -41.22
N LEU A 15 -5.04 -11.80 -41.87
CA LEU A 15 -6.16 -11.00 -41.38
C LEU A 15 -7.26 -11.83 -40.69
N TRP A 16 -8.05 -11.10 -39.90
CA TRP A 16 -9.38 -11.34 -39.32
C TRP A 16 -10.37 -12.30 -40.03
N MET A 17 -11.19 -12.98 -39.21
CA MET A 17 -12.67 -13.25 -39.31
C MET A 17 -13.00 -14.55 -38.53
N GLY A 18 -14.10 -14.71 -37.77
CA GLY A 18 -15.22 -13.82 -37.45
C GLY A 18 -16.18 -14.43 -36.40
N SER A 19 -17.31 -13.74 -36.17
CA SER A 19 -18.37 -13.87 -35.16
C SER A 19 -18.85 -15.26 -34.67
N GLY A 20 -19.26 -15.31 -33.39
CA GLY A 20 -20.14 -16.34 -32.80
C GLY A 20 -21.03 -15.74 -31.70
N VAL A 21 -22.33 -16.06 -31.68
CA VAL A 21 -23.38 -15.33 -30.94
C VAL A 21 -23.78 -16.03 -29.62
N LEU A 22 -24.23 -15.24 -28.64
CA LEU A 22 -24.80 -15.66 -27.34
C LEU A 22 -26.08 -16.52 -27.47
N PRO A 23 -26.44 -17.23 -26.38
CA PRO A 23 -27.82 -17.22 -25.90
C PRO A 23 -27.93 -16.62 -24.48
N ALA A 24 -29.12 -16.12 -24.14
CA ALA A 24 -29.34 -15.26 -22.98
C ALA A 24 -30.01 -15.95 -21.76
N HIS A 25 -29.71 -15.38 -20.59
CA HIS A 25 -30.57 -15.13 -19.43
C HIS A 25 -31.42 -16.26 -18.80
N SER A 26 -31.29 -16.35 -17.46
CA SER A 26 -32.49 -16.28 -16.59
C SER A 26 -32.17 -15.43 -15.34
N PRO A 27 -33.08 -14.52 -14.90
CA PRO A 27 -32.89 -13.66 -13.74
C PRO A 27 -33.61 -14.20 -12.49
N GLN A 28 -33.38 -13.59 -11.30
CA GLN A 28 -34.27 -13.45 -10.11
C GLN A 28 -33.40 -12.96 -8.90
N PRO A 29 -33.95 -12.30 -7.85
CA PRO A 29 -33.79 -10.85 -7.76
C PRO A 29 -32.94 -10.37 -6.57
N GLY A 30 -32.24 -9.24 -6.76
CA GLY A 30 -31.54 -8.55 -5.68
C GLY A 30 -32.48 -7.67 -4.85
N ILE A 31 -32.40 -7.78 -3.52
CA ILE A 31 -32.95 -6.77 -2.61
C ILE A 31 -31.90 -5.67 -2.45
N ARG A 32 -32.25 -4.42 -2.77
CA ARG A 32 -31.49 -3.23 -2.38
C ARG A 32 -32.43 -2.20 -1.76
N LEU A 33 -32.05 -1.69 -0.59
CA LEU A 33 -32.73 -0.60 0.10
C LEU A 33 -31.93 0.70 -0.11
N PRO A 34 -32.59 1.83 -0.44
CA PRO A 34 -31.95 3.13 -0.40
C PRO A 34 -31.94 3.66 1.04
N LEU A 35 -30.76 3.99 1.57
CA LEU A 35 -30.65 4.84 2.75
C LEU A 35 -30.58 6.30 2.31
N ARG A 36 -31.73 6.99 2.33
CA ARG A 36 -31.79 8.45 2.41
C ARG A 36 -32.40 8.85 3.75
N SER A 37 -31.81 9.87 4.36
CA SER A 37 -32.26 10.50 5.60
C SER A 37 -33.76 10.78 5.59
N GLY A 38 -34.46 10.33 6.64
CA GLY A 38 -35.89 10.55 6.83
C GLY A 38 -36.19 11.20 8.18
N LEU A 39 -36.58 12.47 8.15
CA LEU A 39 -37.19 13.19 9.27
C LEU A 39 -38.66 13.47 8.92
N GLY A 40 -39.57 12.69 9.51
CA GLY A 40 -41.00 12.99 9.71
C GLY A 40 -41.94 13.21 8.52
N GLY A 41 -42.97 12.36 8.38
CA GLY A 41 -44.17 12.67 7.56
C GLY A 41 -45.06 11.45 7.28
N ALA A 42 -46.35 11.51 7.65
CA ALA A 42 -47.32 10.42 7.47
C ALA A 42 -48.24 10.63 6.23
N PRO A 43 -48.94 9.59 5.72
CA PRO A 43 -49.26 9.49 4.29
C PRO A 43 -50.73 9.76 3.89
N LEU A 44 -50.92 10.05 2.60
CA LEU A 44 -52.15 9.77 1.84
C LEU A 44 -51.74 9.28 0.43
N GLY A 45 -52.51 8.35 -0.15
CA GLY A 45 -52.13 7.66 -1.39
C GLY A 45 -53.12 7.85 -2.53
N LEU A 46 -52.69 7.45 -3.73
CA LEU A 46 -53.53 7.06 -4.88
C LEU A 46 -52.66 6.26 -5.86
N ARG A 47 -53.29 5.43 -6.70
CA ARG A 47 -52.63 4.44 -7.57
C ARG A 47 -53.27 4.52 -8.95
N LEU A 48 -52.48 4.61 -10.03
CA LEU A 48 -52.76 4.23 -11.45
C LEU A 48 -51.54 4.66 -12.32
N PRO A 49 -51.34 4.19 -13.58
CA PRO A 49 -50.10 3.48 -13.89
C PRO A 49 -49.29 3.95 -15.11
N ARG A 50 -48.01 3.57 -15.09
CA ARG A 50 -47.16 3.13 -16.23
C ARG A 50 -47.27 3.90 -17.56
N GLU A 51 -46.27 4.75 -17.78
CA GLU A 51 -45.55 4.77 -19.06
C GLU A 51 -44.07 4.42 -18.80
N THR A 52 -43.44 3.76 -19.74
CA THR A 52 -42.05 3.27 -19.66
C THR A 52 -41.23 4.00 -20.71
N ASP A 53 -40.62 5.10 -20.32
CA ASP A 53 -39.50 5.69 -21.07
C ASP A 53 -38.21 5.00 -20.62
N GLU A 54 -37.57 4.28 -21.53
CA GLU A 54 -36.22 3.75 -21.35
C GLU A 54 -35.22 4.90 -21.57
N GLU A 55 -34.91 5.66 -20.51
CA GLU A 55 -33.76 6.57 -20.56
C GLU A 55 -32.44 5.77 -20.59
N PRO A 56 -31.42 6.21 -21.35
CA PRO A 56 -30.17 5.47 -21.50
C PRO A 56 -29.37 5.40 -20.18
N GLU A 57 -28.58 4.34 -20.00
CA GLU A 57 -27.66 4.23 -18.87
C GLU A 57 -26.71 5.44 -18.80
N GLU A 58 -26.93 6.34 -17.83
CA GLU A 58 -25.92 7.32 -17.45
C GLU A 58 -24.68 6.58 -16.93
N SER A 59 -23.62 6.61 -17.73
CA SER A 59 -22.29 6.14 -17.36
C SER A 59 -21.71 7.04 -16.26
N SER A 60 -22.13 6.77 -15.02
CA SER A 60 -21.77 7.55 -13.84
C SER A 60 -20.27 7.58 -13.60
N ARG A 61 -19.64 8.65 -14.11
CA ARG A 61 -18.31 9.19 -13.78
C ARG A 61 -17.33 8.16 -13.21
N LYS A 62 -16.85 7.25 -14.05
CA LYS A 62 -15.59 6.55 -13.79
C LYS A 62 -14.49 7.61 -13.69
N GLY A 63 -13.97 7.84 -12.48
CA GLY A 63 -12.77 8.66 -12.29
C GLY A 63 -11.65 8.00 -13.08
N ASN A 64 -11.12 8.70 -14.08
CA ASN A 64 -10.05 8.15 -14.91
C ASN A 64 -8.71 8.43 -14.23
N PHE A 65 -8.24 7.48 -13.43
CA PHE A 65 -7.03 7.62 -12.63
C PHE A 65 -5.77 7.08 -13.32
N VAL A 66 -5.82 6.87 -14.65
CA VAL A 66 -4.72 6.30 -15.45
C VAL A 66 -3.37 7.03 -15.28
N GLU A 67 -3.36 8.33 -14.98
CA GLU A 67 -2.12 9.09 -14.69
C GLU A 67 -1.41 8.68 -13.37
N MET A 68 -2.11 7.94 -12.49
CA MET A 68 -1.62 7.44 -11.21
C MET A 68 -1.51 5.90 -11.16
N VAL A 69 -1.93 5.21 -12.22
CA VAL A 69 -1.68 3.77 -12.36
C VAL A 69 -0.18 3.56 -12.61
N ASP A 70 0.38 2.53 -11.99
CA ASP A 70 1.79 2.15 -12.08
C ASP A 70 2.78 3.24 -11.63
N ASN A 71 2.38 4.14 -10.74
CA ASN A 71 3.21 5.25 -10.22
C ASN A 71 4.16 4.87 -9.07
N LEU A 72 4.08 3.65 -8.52
CA LEU A 72 4.97 3.18 -7.44
C LEU A 72 6.13 2.33 -7.96
N ARG A 73 7.25 2.39 -7.25
CA ARG A 73 8.43 1.52 -7.44
C ARG A 73 8.87 0.95 -6.08
N GLY A 74 9.83 0.03 -6.09
CA GLY A 74 10.34 -0.60 -4.87
C GLY A 74 9.77 -1.99 -4.60
N LYS A 75 9.93 -2.48 -3.36
CA LYS A 75 9.56 -3.84 -2.93
C LYS A 75 9.39 -3.91 -1.42
N SER A 76 8.53 -4.80 -0.91
CA SER A 76 8.20 -4.90 0.52
C SER A 76 9.40 -4.88 1.48
N GLY A 77 10.53 -5.52 1.13
CA GLY A 77 11.75 -5.56 1.93
C GLY A 77 12.64 -4.31 1.94
N GLN A 78 12.29 -3.26 1.17
CA GLN A 78 12.93 -1.93 1.18
C GLN A 78 11.91 -0.78 1.21
N GLY A 79 10.62 -1.09 1.14
CA GLY A 79 9.52 -0.13 1.00
C GLY A 79 9.11 0.12 -0.45
N TYR A 80 7.91 0.69 -0.62
CA TYR A 80 7.39 1.17 -1.89
C TYR A 80 7.38 2.69 -1.90
N TYR A 81 7.84 3.30 -2.98
CA TYR A 81 8.00 4.76 -3.07
C TYR A 81 7.32 5.34 -4.31
N VAL A 82 6.94 6.61 -4.18
CA VAL A 82 6.37 7.46 -5.24
C VAL A 82 7.35 8.59 -5.56
N GLU A 83 7.37 9.09 -6.80
CA GLU A 83 8.10 10.31 -7.13
C GLU A 83 7.32 11.55 -6.64
N MET A 84 8.03 12.48 -5.99
CA MET A 84 7.50 13.79 -5.59
C MET A 84 8.49 14.89 -5.96
N THR A 85 8.01 16.13 -6.03
CA THR A 85 8.87 17.31 -6.17
C THR A 85 8.65 18.28 -5.01
N VAL A 86 9.74 18.90 -4.54
CA VAL A 86 9.73 19.90 -3.48
C VAL A 86 10.44 21.19 -3.91
N GLY A 87 9.89 22.34 -3.57
CA GLY A 87 10.51 23.65 -3.75
C GLY A 87 10.35 24.30 -5.13
N SER A 88 11.02 25.44 -5.32
CA SER A 88 10.98 26.23 -6.55
C SER A 88 12.37 26.83 -6.88
N PRO A 89 13.09 26.34 -7.91
CA PRO A 89 12.67 25.30 -8.86
C PRO A 89 12.43 23.93 -8.20
N PRO A 90 11.57 23.07 -8.79
CA PRO A 90 11.21 21.78 -8.20
C PRO A 90 12.41 20.83 -8.12
N GLN A 91 12.60 20.20 -6.97
CA GLN A 91 13.63 19.20 -6.71
C GLN A 91 12.97 17.82 -6.60
N THR A 92 13.24 16.94 -7.56
CA THR A 92 12.65 15.59 -7.63
C THR A 92 13.30 14.65 -6.62
N LEU A 93 12.48 14.02 -5.78
CA LEU A 93 12.85 13.03 -4.78
C LEU A 93 11.89 11.83 -4.84
N ASN A 94 12.40 10.64 -4.55
CA ASN A 94 11.63 9.43 -4.37
C ASN A 94 11.27 9.28 -2.90
N ILE A 95 9.99 9.11 -2.59
CA ILE A 95 9.46 9.20 -1.23
C ILE A 95 8.73 7.90 -0.86
N LEU A 96 9.19 7.23 0.21
CA LEU A 96 8.57 6.04 0.79
C LEU A 96 7.11 6.34 1.18
N VAL A 97 6.18 5.52 0.73
CA VAL A 97 4.75 5.62 1.07
C VAL A 97 4.51 4.88 2.39
N ASP A 98 4.18 5.61 3.45
CA ASP A 98 4.07 5.08 4.81
C ASP A 98 2.71 5.42 5.48
N THR A 99 1.82 4.44 5.57
CA THR A 99 0.57 4.55 6.35
C THR A 99 0.75 4.30 7.86
N GLY A 100 1.98 4.02 8.31
CA GLY A 100 2.37 3.83 9.70
C GLY A 100 2.88 5.09 10.43
N SER A 101 3.02 6.23 9.75
CA SER A 101 3.37 7.52 10.37
C SER A 101 2.68 8.70 9.66
N SER A 102 2.87 9.93 10.18
CA SER A 102 2.14 11.14 9.74
C SER A 102 3.03 12.33 9.37
N ASN A 103 4.36 12.13 9.34
CA ASN A 103 5.31 13.17 8.97
C ASN A 103 5.73 13.02 7.50
N PHE A 104 5.68 14.11 6.73
CA PHE A 104 6.46 14.21 5.49
C PHE A 104 7.88 14.68 5.83
N ALA A 105 8.86 13.83 5.59
CA ALA A 105 10.26 14.06 5.95
C ALA A 105 11.21 13.63 4.83
N VAL A 106 12.22 14.44 4.54
CA VAL A 106 13.16 14.22 3.43
C VAL A 106 14.60 14.42 3.87
N GLY A 107 15.52 13.63 3.34
CA GLY A 107 16.96 13.88 3.48
C GLY A 107 17.29 15.30 3.03
N ALA A 108 18.00 16.06 3.87
CA ALA A 108 18.40 17.44 3.60
C ALA A 108 19.88 17.70 3.92
N ALA A 109 20.66 16.63 4.09
CA ALA A 109 22.10 16.63 4.25
C ALA A 109 22.72 15.43 3.48
N PRO A 110 24.02 15.48 3.12
CA PRO A 110 24.71 14.34 2.53
C PRO A 110 24.68 13.10 3.43
N HIS A 111 24.35 11.94 2.86
CA HIS A 111 24.32 10.66 3.57
C HIS A 111 24.81 9.54 2.63
N PRO A 112 25.57 8.52 3.11
CA PRO A 112 26.18 7.50 2.23
C PRO A 112 25.22 6.72 1.34
N PHE A 113 23.95 6.61 1.72
CA PHE A 113 22.91 5.90 0.97
C PHE A 113 21.98 6.81 0.15
N LEU A 114 22.25 8.12 0.11
CA LEU A 114 21.46 9.10 -0.65
C LEU A 114 22.22 9.61 -1.88
N HIS A 115 21.65 9.41 -3.06
CA HIS A 115 22.17 9.97 -4.31
C HIS A 115 21.80 11.44 -4.51
N ARG A 116 20.76 11.91 -3.82
CA ARG A 116 20.23 13.28 -3.85
C ARG A 116 19.52 13.57 -2.52
N TYR A 117 19.33 14.84 -2.22
CA TYR A 117 18.67 15.33 -1.01
C TYR A 117 18.10 16.73 -1.25
N TYR A 118 17.16 17.15 -0.42
CA TYR A 118 16.50 18.45 -0.49
C TYR A 118 17.46 19.59 -0.11
N GLN A 119 17.73 20.48 -1.07
CA GLN A 119 18.56 21.66 -0.90
C GLN A 119 17.66 22.88 -0.68
N ARG A 120 17.33 23.13 0.58
CA ARG A 120 16.47 24.23 1.05
C ARG A 120 16.88 25.60 0.51
N GLN A 121 18.18 25.88 0.50
CA GLN A 121 18.79 27.12 0.02
C GLN A 121 18.62 27.37 -1.49
N LEU A 122 18.26 26.34 -2.27
CA LEU A 122 17.96 26.47 -3.70
C LEU A 122 16.47 26.71 -3.97
N SER A 123 15.60 26.59 -2.96
CA SER A 123 14.16 26.84 -3.10
C SER A 123 13.81 28.27 -2.72
N SER A 124 13.33 29.03 -3.70
CA SER A 124 12.78 30.38 -3.51
C SER A 124 11.46 30.41 -2.71
N THR A 125 10.83 29.24 -2.50
CA THR A 125 9.53 29.10 -1.82
C THR A 125 9.63 28.44 -0.45
N TYR A 126 10.82 28.01 -0.03
CA TYR A 126 11.08 27.49 1.31
C TYR A 126 10.78 28.52 2.39
N ARG A 127 10.18 28.08 3.50
CA ARG A 127 9.96 28.86 4.71
C ARG A 127 10.39 28.05 5.91
N ASP A 128 11.42 28.52 6.60
CA ASP A 128 11.89 27.98 7.87
C ASP A 128 10.87 28.22 9.00
N LEU A 129 10.50 27.17 9.74
CA LEU A 129 9.62 27.25 10.92
C LEU A 129 10.42 27.40 12.24
N ARG A 130 11.76 27.35 12.20
CA ARG A 130 12.66 27.51 13.36
C ARG A 130 12.39 26.55 14.51
N LYS A 131 11.89 25.35 14.19
CA LYS A 131 11.55 24.29 15.16
C LYS A 131 12.26 23.00 14.74
N GLY A 132 13.05 22.41 15.64
CA GLY A 132 13.61 21.08 15.46
C GLY A 132 12.55 19.99 15.69
N VAL A 133 12.78 18.80 15.15
CA VAL A 133 11.92 17.63 15.31
C VAL A 133 12.77 16.36 15.44
N TYR A 134 12.34 15.46 16.32
CA TYR A 134 12.96 14.15 16.55
C TYR A 134 11.90 13.05 16.42
N VAL A 135 12.20 12.01 15.64
CA VAL A 135 11.30 10.88 15.38
C VAL A 135 12.03 9.55 15.56
N PRO A 136 11.78 8.83 16.67
CA PRO A 136 12.16 7.44 16.83
C PRO A 136 11.11 6.48 16.25
N TYR A 137 11.57 5.48 15.49
CA TYR A 137 10.77 4.34 15.02
C TYR A 137 11.14 3.06 15.78
N THR A 138 10.51 1.93 15.43
CA THR A 138 10.85 0.61 16.01
C THR A 138 12.31 0.20 15.72
N GLN A 139 12.85 0.55 14.54
CA GLN A 139 14.18 0.09 14.07
C GLN A 139 15.00 1.21 13.42
N GLY A 140 14.96 2.43 13.98
CA GLY A 140 15.75 3.55 13.51
C GLY A 140 15.24 4.88 14.05
N LYS A 141 15.90 5.97 13.70
CA LYS A 141 15.51 7.32 14.09
C LYS A 141 16.01 8.37 13.08
N TRP A 142 15.36 9.52 13.06
CA TRP A 142 15.90 10.73 12.42
C TRP A 142 15.64 11.99 13.25
N GLU A 143 16.49 12.98 13.03
CA GLU A 143 16.44 14.33 13.58
C GLU A 143 16.50 15.32 12.41
N GLY A 144 15.77 16.43 12.52
CA GLY A 144 15.67 17.39 11.44
C GLY A 144 15.03 18.72 11.82
N GLU A 145 14.95 19.60 10.83
CA GLU A 145 14.48 20.97 10.96
C GLU A 145 13.16 21.15 10.22
N LEU A 146 12.14 21.71 10.86
CA LEU A 146 10.81 21.91 10.26
C LEU A 146 10.81 23.15 9.37
N GLY A 147 10.23 22.99 8.19
CA GLY A 147 9.90 24.08 7.27
C GLY A 147 8.58 23.82 6.54
N THR A 148 8.21 24.74 5.66
CA THR A 148 7.19 24.50 4.63
C THR A 148 7.74 24.85 3.26
N ASP A 149 7.32 24.10 2.25
CA ASP A 149 7.61 24.42 0.86
C ASP A 149 6.45 24.01 -0.06
N LEU A 150 6.53 24.37 -1.33
CA LEU A 150 5.62 23.85 -2.35
C LEU A 150 5.97 22.40 -2.68
N VAL A 151 4.94 21.56 -2.80
CA VAL A 151 5.06 20.12 -3.03
C VAL A 151 4.07 19.69 -4.11
N SER A 152 4.51 18.84 -5.02
CA SER A 152 3.68 18.18 -6.04
C SER A 152 4.07 16.71 -6.23
N ILE A 153 3.17 15.94 -6.84
CA ILE A 153 3.37 14.53 -7.19
C ILE A 153 3.24 14.44 -8.72
N PRO A 154 4.34 14.26 -9.48
CA PRO A 154 4.31 14.27 -10.94
C PRO A 154 3.35 13.23 -11.57
N HIS A 155 3.27 12.05 -10.96
CA HIS A 155 2.33 10.98 -11.32
C HIS A 155 1.20 10.92 -10.29
N GLY A 156 0.53 12.05 -10.10
CA GLY A 156 -0.46 12.33 -9.05
C GLY A 156 -1.55 13.28 -9.55
N PRO A 157 -2.39 13.83 -8.65
CA PRO A 157 -3.30 14.90 -9.04
C PRO A 157 -2.52 16.14 -9.47
N ASN A 158 -2.95 16.79 -10.56
CA ASN A 158 -2.31 17.98 -11.12
C ASN A 158 -2.56 19.24 -10.23
N VAL A 159 -1.94 19.25 -9.06
CA VAL A 159 -2.00 20.30 -8.04
C VAL A 159 -0.63 20.50 -7.39
N THR A 160 -0.41 21.71 -6.87
CA THR A 160 0.74 22.03 -6.01
C THR A 160 0.21 22.60 -4.71
N VAL A 161 0.67 22.07 -3.58
CA VAL A 161 0.23 22.49 -2.24
C VAL A 161 1.42 22.92 -1.40
N ARG A 162 1.20 23.80 -0.42
CA ARG A 162 2.22 24.09 0.59
C ARG A 162 2.04 23.12 1.76
N ALA A 163 3.03 22.26 1.98
CA ALA A 163 2.99 21.28 3.07
C ALA A 163 4.12 21.54 4.09
N ASN A 164 3.95 20.99 5.29
CA ASN A 164 5.04 20.86 6.26
C ASN A 164 6.06 19.83 5.75
N ILE A 165 7.35 20.12 5.92
CA ILE A 165 8.46 19.24 5.56
C ILE A 165 9.45 19.21 6.72
N ALA A 166 9.76 18.01 7.22
CA ALA A 166 10.92 17.82 8.09
C ALA A 166 12.17 17.58 7.24
N ALA A 167 13.10 18.53 7.27
CA ALA A 167 14.39 18.42 6.61
C ALA A 167 15.35 17.62 7.50
N ILE A 168 15.52 16.33 7.20
CA ILE A 168 16.35 15.39 7.96
C ILE A 168 17.82 15.80 7.82
N THR A 169 18.44 16.12 8.95
CA THR A 169 19.85 16.49 9.07
C THR A 169 20.69 15.36 9.64
N GLU A 170 20.12 14.51 10.50
CA GLU A 170 20.79 13.35 11.09
C GLU A 170 19.86 12.13 11.11
N SER A 171 20.43 10.93 10.98
CA SER A 171 19.65 9.69 11.03
C SER A 171 20.49 8.47 11.46
N ASP A 172 19.85 7.50 12.11
CA ASP A 172 20.43 6.20 12.45
C ASP A 172 19.45 5.10 12.00
N LYS A 173 19.91 4.17 11.16
CA LYS A 173 19.15 3.05 10.57
C LYS A 173 17.83 3.44 9.88
N PHE A 174 17.71 4.69 9.42
CA PHE A 174 16.55 5.15 8.68
C PHE A 174 16.69 4.87 7.17
N PHE A 175 17.62 5.53 6.49
CA PHE A 175 17.85 5.32 5.06
C PHE A 175 18.40 3.91 4.79
N ILE A 176 17.80 3.20 3.84
CA ILE A 176 18.19 1.83 3.47
C ILE A 176 19.07 1.87 2.23
N ASN A 177 20.25 1.24 2.28
CA ASN A 177 21.16 1.15 1.13
C ASN A 177 20.46 0.48 -0.07
N GLY A 178 20.61 1.07 -1.26
CA GLY A 178 20.01 0.58 -2.51
C GLY A 178 18.48 0.59 -2.57
N SER A 179 17.80 1.29 -1.66
CA SER A 179 16.32 1.41 -1.65
C SER A 179 15.77 2.41 -2.67
N ASN A 180 16.62 3.35 -3.11
CA ASN A 180 16.31 4.39 -4.10
C ASN A 180 15.20 5.38 -3.68
N TRP A 181 14.92 5.53 -2.39
CA TRP A 181 14.12 6.63 -1.83
C TRP A 181 14.96 7.52 -0.91
N GLU A 182 14.61 8.81 -0.88
CA GLU A 182 15.35 9.86 -0.17
C GLU A 182 14.49 10.58 0.89
N GLY A 183 13.25 10.13 1.11
CA GLY A 183 12.36 10.61 2.16
C GLY A 183 11.19 9.64 2.43
N ILE A 184 10.31 10.05 3.34
CA ILE A 184 9.11 9.32 3.76
C ILE A 184 7.88 10.23 3.76
N LEU A 185 6.77 9.72 3.27
CA LEU A 185 5.45 10.35 3.26
C LEU A 185 4.57 9.61 4.25
N GLY A 186 4.52 10.13 5.48
CA GLY A 186 3.53 9.72 6.47
C GLY A 186 2.12 10.10 6.02
N LEU A 187 1.26 9.10 5.81
CA LEU A 187 -0.13 9.24 5.37
C LEU A 187 -1.16 9.04 6.49
N ALA A 188 -0.74 8.71 7.72
CA ALA A 188 -1.62 8.63 8.86
C ALA A 188 -1.99 10.01 9.42
N TYR A 189 -2.80 10.02 10.50
CA TYR A 189 -3.48 11.22 11.00
C TYR A 189 -2.59 12.06 11.93
N ALA A 190 -2.96 13.34 12.12
CA ALA A 190 -2.20 14.30 12.91
C ALA A 190 -1.90 13.86 14.36
N GLU A 191 -2.74 13.03 14.99
CA GLU A 191 -2.57 12.62 16.40
C GLU A 191 -1.21 11.95 16.71
N ILE A 192 -0.58 11.32 15.72
CA ILE A 192 0.75 10.68 15.87
C ILE A 192 1.87 11.44 15.15
N ALA A 193 1.58 12.61 14.58
CA ALA A 193 2.57 13.49 13.98
C ALA A 193 3.58 13.99 15.03
N ARG A 194 4.81 14.23 14.59
CA ARG A 194 5.89 14.75 15.43
C ARG A 194 6.26 16.17 15.02
N PRO A 195 6.57 17.07 15.97
CA PRO A 195 6.69 16.81 17.41
C PRO A 195 5.36 16.66 18.15
N ASP A 196 4.26 17.17 17.58
CA ASP A 196 2.92 17.24 18.16
C ASP A 196 1.86 17.37 17.03
N ASP A 197 0.58 17.24 17.38
CA ASP A 197 -0.57 17.22 16.46
C ASP A 197 -0.87 18.57 15.77
N SER A 198 -0.19 19.66 16.16
CA SER A 198 -0.29 20.94 15.46
C SER A 198 0.44 20.95 14.10
N LEU A 199 1.31 19.96 13.84
CA LEU A 199 1.99 19.81 12.55
C LEU A 199 1.10 19.06 11.55
N GLU A 200 0.27 19.82 10.83
CA GLU A 200 -0.63 19.31 9.78
C GLU A 200 0.10 18.35 8.80
N PRO A 201 -0.33 17.08 8.68
CA PRO A 201 0.22 16.11 7.73
C PRO A 201 0.02 16.51 6.26
N PHE A 202 0.78 15.89 5.36
CA PHE A 202 0.70 16.20 3.93
C PHE A 202 -0.70 15.97 3.33
N PHE A 203 -1.38 14.88 3.72
CA PHE A 203 -2.68 14.54 3.12
C PHE A 203 -3.78 15.51 3.57
N ASP A 204 -3.77 15.93 4.84
CA ASP A 204 -4.61 17.01 5.34
C ASP A 204 -4.37 18.32 4.58
N SER A 205 -3.11 18.73 4.40
CA SER A 205 -2.73 19.89 3.59
C SER A 205 -3.23 19.78 2.15
N LEU A 206 -3.13 18.59 1.53
CA LEU A 206 -3.57 18.33 0.16
C LEU A 206 -5.08 18.52 0.01
N VAL A 207 -5.87 17.86 0.85
CA VAL A 207 -7.34 17.92 0.82
C VAL A 207 -7.84 19.33 1.13
N LYS A 208 -7.24 20.00 2.12
CA LYS A 208 -7.62 21.34 2.58
C LYS A 208 -7.33 22.46 1.57
N GLN A 209 -6.29 22.30 0.74
CA GLN A 209 -5.86 23.31 -0.24
C GLN A 209 -6.41 23.08 -1.65
N THR A 210 -7.12 21.97 -1.91
CA THR A 210 -7.52 21.56 -3.26
C THR A 210 -8.94 21.00 -3.30
N HIS A 211 -9.32 20.43 -4.44
CA HIS A 211 -10.59 19.68 -4.60
C HIS A 211 -10.37 18.16 -4.64
N VAL A 212 -9.19 17.68 -4.24
CA VAL A 212 -8.89 16.24 -4.14
C VAL A 212 -9.77 15.62 -3.05
N PRO A 213 -10.57 14.58 -3.35
CA PRO A 213 -11.37 13.89 -2.34
C PRO A 213 -10.51 13.34 -1.20
N ASN A 214 -11.05 13.33 0.03
CA ASN A 214 -10.34 12.83 1.21
C ASN A 214 -10.28 11.29 1.26
N LEU A 215 -9.57 10.70 0.30
CA LEU A 215 -9.37 9.26 0.14
C LEU A 215 -8.13 9.00 -0.72
N PHE A 216 -7.36 7.97 -0.41
CA PHE A 216 -6.41 7.36 -1.34
C PHE A 216 -6.56 5.84 -1.31
N SER A 217 -6.06 5.16 -2.34
CA SER A 217 -5.99 3.70 -2.37
C SER A 217 -4.62 3.22 -2.86
N LEU A 218 -4.16 2.10 -2.30
CA LEU A 218 -2.85 1.51 -2.56
C LEU A 218 -2.99 0.10 -3.15
N GLN A 219 -2.25 -0.16 -4.22
CA GLN A 219 -1.96 -1.49 -4.75
C GLN A 219 -0.44 -1.69 -4.67
N LEU A 220 0.02 -2.62 -3.82
CA LEU A 220 1.44 -2.92 -3.64
C LEU A 220 1.78 -4.25 -4.31
N CYS A 221 2.50 -4.20 -5.42
CA CYS A 221 2.80 -5.35 -6.26
C CYS A 221 4.14 -5.97 -5.85
N GLY A 222 4.09 -7.13 -5.19
CA GLY A 222 5.28 -7.94 -4.92
C GLY A 222 5.60 -8.83 -6.13
N ALA A 223 6.83 -8.79 -6.63
CA ALA A 223 7.24 -9.55 -7.82
C ALA A 223 7.13 -11.09 -7.68
N GLY A 224 7.15 -11.62 -6.44
CA GLY A 224 7.13 -13.07 -6.16
C GLY A 224 8.47 -13.79 -6.35
N PHE A 225 9.49 -13.10 -6.85
CA PHE A 225 10.87 -13.55 -6.98
C PHE A 225 11.86 -12.42 -6.62
N PRO A 226 13.14 -12.73 -6.33
CA PRO A 226 14.12 -11.70 -6.01
C PRO A 226 14.38 -10.79 -7.22
N LEU A 227 14.37 -9.48 -6.99
CA LEU A 227 14.78 -8.46 -7.96
C LEU A 227 16.11 -7.85 -7.55
N ASN A 228 17.07 -7.80 -8.49
CA ASN A 228 18.32 -7.07 -8.35
C ASN A 228 18.09 -5.54 -8.45
N GLN A 229 19.12 -4.72 -8.19
CA GLN A 229 18.96 -3.26 -8.15
C GLN A 229 18.43 -2.68 -9.47
N SER A 230 19.00 -3.09 -10.61
CA SER A 230 18.55 -2.63 -11.94
C SER A 230 17.11 -3.03 -12.25
N GLU A 231 16.70 -4.23 -11.82
CA GLU A 231 15.34 -4.74 -12.00
C GLU A 231 14.34 -4.00 -11.11
N VAL A 232 14.66 -3.71 -9.84
CA VAL A 232 13.79 -2.92 -8.94
C VAL A 232 13.54 -1.50 -9.47
N LEU A 233 14.56 -0.89 -10.08
CA LEU A 233 14.44 0.44 -10.69
C LEU A 233 13.55 0.45 -11.94
N ALA A 234 13.58 -0.62 -12.73
CA ALA A 234 12.79 -0.75 -13.95
C ALA A 234 11.37 -1.33 -13.73
N SER A 235 11.17 -2.10 -12.65
CA SER A 235 9.92 -2.82 -12.37
C SER A 235 8.88 -1.93 -11.71
N VAL A 236 7.64 -2.00 -12.20
CA VAL A 236 6.47 -1.37 -11.57
C VAL A 236 6.22 -2.04 -10.21
N GLY A 237 6.27 -1.24 -9.14
CA GLY A 237 5.98 -1.66 -7.77
C GLY A 237 4.50 -1.59 -7.38
N GLY A 238 3.65 -1.00 -8.23
CA GLY A 238 2.21 -0.89 -8.02
C GLY A 238 1.70 0.55 -8.22
N SER A 239 0.58 0.87 -7.57
CA SER A 239 -0.14 2.14 -7.77
C SER A 239 -0.57 2.76 -6.43
N MET A 240 -0.46 4.09 -6.33
CA MET A 240 -1.12 4.92 -5.32
C MET A 240 -2.07 5.89 -6.02
N ILE A 241 -3.37 5.63 -5.88
CA ILE A 241 -4.42 6.48 -6.45
C ILE A 241 -4.85 7.49 -5.38
N ILE A 242 -4.60 8.78 -5.64
CA ILE A 242 -4.94 9.88 -4.74
C ILE A 242 -6.28 10.49 -5.16
N GLY A 243 -7.20 10.66 -4.21
CA GLY A 243 -8.53 11.18 -4.47
C GLY A 243 -9.55 10.15 -4.97
N GLY A 244 -9.23 8.85 -4.98
CA GLY A 244 -10.14 7.85 -5.52
C GLY A 244 -9.69 6.39 -5.49
N ILE A 245 -10.46 5.57 -6.20
CA ILE A 245 -10.32 4.12 -6.33
C ILE A 245 -10.37 3.82 -7.83
N ASP A 246 -9.30 3.21 -8.37
CA ASP A 246 -9.33 2.71 -9.74
C ASP A 246 -9.79 1.24 -9.76
N HIS A 247 -10.88 0.97 -10.48
CA HIS A 247 -11.52 -0.34 -10.54
C HIS A 247 -10.75 -1.38 -11.37
N SER A 248 -9.70 -0.99 -12.10
CA SER A 248 -8.82 -1.94 -12.80
C SER A 248 -7.85 -2.67 -11.86
N LEU A 249 -7.59 -2.11 -10.67
CA LEU A 249 -6.55 -2.57 -9.75
C LEU A 249 -6.96 -3.73 -8.84
N TYR A 250 -8.23 -4.15 -8.88
CA TYR A 250 -8.76 -5.24 -8.07
C TYR A 250 -9.80 -6.08 -8.84
N THR A 251 -10.11 -7.27 -8.32
CA THR A 251 -11.19 -8.13 -8.83
C THR A 251 -12.17 -8.48 -7.70
N GLY A 252 -13.41 -8.83 -8.06
CA GLY A 252 -14.47 -9.09 -7.08
C GLY A 252 -15.05 -7.79 -6.49
N SER A 253 -15.32 -7.80 -5.18
CA SER A 253 -15.96 -6.69 -4.46
C SER A 253 -15.06 -6.14 -3.36
N LEU A 254 -15.08 -4.83 -3.16
CA LEU A 254 -14.48 -4.20 -1.99
C LEU A 254 -15.31 -4.46 -0.73
N TRP A 255 -14.62 -4.67 0.38
CA TRP A 255 -15.20 -4.81 1.71
C TRP A 255 -14.50 -3.82 2.65
N TYR A 256 -15.29 -3.10 3.44
CA TYR A 256 -14.79 -2.04 4.31
C TYR A 256 -14.83 -2.47 5.78
N THR A 257 -13.73 -2.20 6.49
CA THR A 257 -13.66 -2.23 7.95
C THR A 257 -13.70 -0.80 8.46
N PRO A 258 -14.44 -0.49 9.54
CA PRO A 258 -14.35 0.82 10.19
C PRO A 258 -12.92 1.10 10.65
N ILE A 259 -12.49 2.36 10.49
CA ILE A 259 -11.32 2.90 11.18
C ILE A 259 -11.74 3.16 12.63
N ARG A 260 -11.10 2.49 13.58
CA ARG A 260 -11.49 2.52 15.01
C ARG A 260 -11.25 3.88 15.65
N ARG A 261 -10.17 4.55 15.26
CA ARG A 261 -9.74 5.87 15.69
C ARG A 261 -8.84 6.47 14.62
N GLU A 262 -8.90 7.78 14.43
CA GLU A 262 -8.12 8.53 13.45
C GLU A 262 -6.78 8.98 14.06
N TRP A 263 -5.82 8.03 14.13
CA TRP A 263 -4.47 8.25 14.66
C TRP A 263 -3.45 7.51 13.80
N TYR A 264 -3.39 6.19 13.96
CA TYR A 264 -3.05 5.25 12.90
C TYR A 264 -4.30 4.91 12.07
N TYR A 265 -4.12 4.20 10.95
CA TYR A 265 -5.19 3.41 10.33
C TYR A 265 -5.51 2.17 11.18
N GLU A 266 -6.11 2.39 12.34
CA GLU A 266 -6.45 1.35 13.31
C GLU A 266 -7.72 0.59 12.91
N VAL A 267 -7.65 -0.74 12.90
CA VAL A 267 -8.73 -1.66 12.54
C VAL A 267 -8.93 -2.70 13.64
N ILE A 268 -10.03 -3.48 13.57
CA ILE A 268 -10.32 -4.54 14.55
C ILE A 268 -10.36 -5.92 13.89
N ILE A 269 -9.43 -6.78 14.29
CA ILE A 269 -9.39 -8.20 13.93
C ILE A 269 -10.29 -8.98 14.90
N VAL A 270 -11.33 -9.65 14.39
CA VAL A 270 -12.31 -10.37 15.23
C VAL A 270 -12.07 -11.88 15.31
N ARG A 271 -11.37 -12.48 14.33
CA ARG A 271 -11.03 -13.91 14.27
C ARG A 271 -9.80 -14.12 13.38
N VAL A 272 -9.00 -15.13 13.70
CA VAL A 272 -7.85 -15.57 12.90
C VAL A 272 -7.98 -17.06 12.61
N GLU A 273 -7.78 -17.45 11.36
CA GLU A 273 -7.77 -18.86 10.94
C GLU A 273 -6.47 -19.23 10.24
N ILE A 274 -5.96 -20.43 10.52
CA ILE A 274 -4.85 -21.06 9.81
C ILE A 274 -5.42 -22.28 9.09
N ASN A 275 -5.40 -22.28 7.76
CA ASN A 275 -6.05 -23.29 6.91
C ASN A 275 -7.54 -23.55 7.23
N GLY A 276 -8.28 -22.50 7.59
CA GLY A 276 -9.69 -22.59 8.03
C GLY A 276 -9.88 -23.09 9.47
N GLN A 277 -8.81 -23.50 10.17
CA GLN A 277 -8.86 -23.79 11.60
C GLN A 277 -8.76 -22.49 12.39
N ASP A 278 -9.81 -22.17 13.15
CA ASP A 278 -9.84 -21.06 14.11
C ASP A 278 -8.71 -21.20 15.14
N LEU A 279 -7.98 -20.11 15.39
CA LEU A 279 -6.92 -20.02 16.38
C LEU A 279 -7.46 -20.03 17.83
N LYS A 280 -8.76 -19.78 18.02
CA LYS A 280 -9.51 -19.93 19.28
C LYS A 280 -8.94 -19.15 20.47
N MET A 281 -8.45 -17.94 20.20
CA MET A 281 -8.06 -16.98 21.23
C MET A 281 -9.18 -15.97 21.51
N ASP A 282 -9.15 -15.30 22.67
CA ASP A 282 -9.94 -14.08 22.89
C ASP A 282 -9.56 -13.06 21.82
N CYS A 283 -10.55 -12.50 21.11
CA CYS A 283 -10.28 -11.57 20.02
C CYS A 283 -9.56 -10.28 20.46
N LYS A 284 -9.60 -9.93 21.74
CA LYS A 284 -8.78 -8.85 22.31
C LYS A 284 -7.27 -9.10 22.16
N GLU A 285 -6.83 -10.35 22.20
CA GLU A 285 -5.40 -10.70 22.05
C GLU A 285 -4.90 -10.41 20.63
N TYR A 286 -5.75 -10.49 19.60
CA TYR A 286 -5.41 -10.12 18.22
C TYR A 286 -5.10 -8.63 18.07
N ASN A 287 -5.69 -7.80 18.93
CA ASN A 287 -5.64 -6.34 18.88
C ASN A 287 -4.92 -5.73 20.10
N TYR A 288 -3.98 -6.47 20.72
CA TYR A 288 -3.24 -5.99 21.88
C TYR A 288 -1.88 -5.38 21.48
N ASP A 289 -1.63 -4.08 21.64
CA ASP A 289 -2.50 -3.00 22.14
C ASP A 289 -3.40 -2.34 21.07
N LYS A 290 -3.10 -2.60 19.78
CA LYS A 290 -3.82 -2.14 18.59
C LYS A 290 -3.52 -3.03 17.38
N SER A 291 -4.31 -2.89 16.31
CA SER A 291 -4.02 -3.46 14.99
C SER A 291 -4.10 -2.36 13.94
N ILE A 292 -3.09 -2.23 13.09
CA ILE A 292 -2.96 -1.12 12.13
C ILE A 292 -2.66 -1.64 10.71
N VAL A 293 -2.98 -0.83 9.70
CA VAL A 293 -2.55 -1.03 8.31
C VAL A 293 -1.35 -0.13 8.04
N ASP A 294 -0.18 -0.72 7.80
CA ASP A 294 1.12 -0.04 7.76
C ASP A 294 1.91 -0.50 6.52
N SER A 295 2.06 0.38 5.52
CA SER A 295 2.86 0.15 4.32
C SER A 295 4.37 0.36 4.51
N GLY A 296 4.79 1.02 5.59
CA GLY A 296 6.19 1.18 5.98
C GLY A 296 6.79 -0.07 6.65
N THR A 297 5.94 -0.96 7.17
CA THR A 297 6.35 -2.24 7.76
C THR A 297 6.27 -3.40 6.76
N THR A 298 7.40 -4.08 6.51
CA THR A 298 7.50 -5.24 5.62
C THR A 298 6.67 -6.46 6.05
N ASN A 299 6.63 -6.77 7.35
CA ASN A 299 6.12 -8.05 7.87
C ASN A 299 4.72 -7.95 8.47
N LEU A 300 3.92 -9.02 8.38
CA LEU A 300 2.75 -9.20 9.25
C LEU A 300 3.22 -9.39 10.69
N ARG A 301 3.22 -8.31 11.48
CA ARG A 301 3.56 -8.33 12.91
C ARG A 301 2.32 -8.70 13.71
N LEU A 302 2.46 -9.65 14.64
CA LEU A 302 1.39 -10.14 15.50
C LEU A 302 1.77 -9.95 16.98
N PRO A 303 0.81 -9.69 17.89
CA PRO A 303 1.07 -9.69 19.33
C PRO A 303 1.68 -11.02 19.78
N LYS A 304 2.62 -11.00 20.75
CA LYS A 304 3.48 -12.16 21.09
C LYS A 304 2.71 -13.50 21.24
N LYS A 305 1.62 -13.53 22.02
CA LYS A 305 0.82 -14.76 22.21
C LYS A 305 0.18 -15.25 20.91
N VAL A 306 -0.27 -14.32 20.06
CA VAL A 306 -0.91 -14.61 18.76
C VAL A 306 0.13 -15.12 17.77
N PHE A 307 1.32 -14.53 17.76
CA PHE A 307 2.47 -15.01 16.99
C PHE A 307 2.84 -16.46 17.39
N GLU A 308 3.00 -16.72 18.69
CA GLU A 308 3.33 -18.06 19.20
C GLU A 308 2.25 -19.09 18.82
N ALA A 309 0.97 -18.76 18.96
CA ALA A 309 -0.14 -19.62 18.56
C ALA A 309 -0.19 -19.85 17.04
N ALA A 310 -0.04 -18.79 16.24
CA ALA A 310 -0.05 -18.87 14.78
C ALA A 310 1.13 -19.70 14.26
N VAL A 311 2.37 -19.43 14.71
CA VAL A 311 3.56 -20.22 14.35
C VAL A 311 3.40 -21.69 14.75
N LYS A 312 2.85 -21.99 15.93
CA LYS A 312 2.54 -23.37 16.34
C LYS A 312 1.55 -24.05 15.39
N SER A 313 0.50 -23.35 14.99
CA SER A 313 -0.50 -23.88 14.05
C SER A 313 0.06 -24.06 12.63
N ILE A 314 0.90 -23.12 12.16
CA ILE A 314 1.57 -23.22 10.87
C ILE A 314 2.59 -24.37 10.86
N LYS A 315 3.41 -24.51 11.91
CA LYS A 315 4.34 -25.65 12.11
C LYS A 315 3.60 -27.00 12.05
N ALA A 316 2.38 -27.08 12.61
CA ALA A 316 1.56 -28.29 12.57
C ALA A 316 1.01 -28.58 11.15
N ALA A 317 0.53 -27.55 10.45
CA ALA A 317 0.03 -27.66 9.09
C ALA A 317 1.12 -28.05 8.07
N SER A 318 2.32 -27.47 8.19
CA SER A 318 3.46 -27.74 7.30
C SER A 318 4.37 -28.89 7.78
N SER A 319 3.87 -29.77 8.64
CA SER A 319 4.69 -30.79 9.36
C SER A 319 5.30 -31.89 8.48
N THR A 320 4.95 -31.93 7.19
CA THR A 320 5.59 -32.78 6.18
C THR A 320 7.05 -32.42 5.92
N GLU A 321 7.44 -31.16 6.15
CA GLU A 321 8.83 -30.71 6.14
C GLU A 321 9.22 -30.13 7.51
N LYS A 322 10.49 -30.27 7.88
CA LYS A 322 11.04 -29.68 9.10
C LYS A 322 11.91 -28.48 8.76
N PHE A 323 11.67 -27.37 9.44
CA PHE A 323 12.38 -26.11 9.25
C PHE A 323 13.09 -25.71 10.55
N PRO A 324 14.31 -25.12 10.46
CA PRO A 324 15.05 -24.65 11.63
C PRO A 324 14.29 -23.54 12.37
N ASP A 325 14.53 -23.37 13.67
CA ASP A 325 13.80 -22.36 14.45
C ASP A 325 14.05 -20.93 13.98
N GLY A 326 15.25 -20.61 13.46
CA GLY A 326 15.57 -19.31 12.85
C GLY A 326 14.68 -18.95 11.64
N PHE A 327 14.15 -19.93 10.89
CA PHE A 327 13.19 -19.67 9.82
C PHE A 327 11.87 -19.10 10.36
N TRP A 328 11.42 -19.64 11.50
CA TRP A 328 10.17 -19.22 12.13
C TRP A 328 10.27 -17.87 12.84
N LEU A 329 11.49 -17.49 13.23
CA LEU A 329 11.82 -16.16 13.76
C LEU A 329 12.04 -15.12 12.64
N GLY A 330 12.15 -15.55 11.37
CA GLY A 330 12.46 -14.68 10.23
C GLY A 330 13.95 -14.32 10.09
N GLU A 331 14.82 -15.02 10.82
CA GLU A 331 16.27 -14.80 10.89
C GLU A 331 17.04 -15.64 9.84
N GLN A 332 16.46 -16.75 9.40
CA GLN A 332 17.12 -17.70 8.48
C GLN A 332 16.29 -17.97 7.23
N LEU A 333 16.95 -17.92 6.07
CA LEU A 333 16.38 -18.33 4.78
C LEU A 333 16.27 -19.86 4.68
N VAL A 334 15.25 -20.30 3.95
CA VAL A 334 15.08 -21.70 3.50
C VAL A 334 14.98 -21.70 1.98
N CYS A 335 15.70 -22.62 1.35
CA CYS A 335 15.87 -22.66 -0.09
C CYS A 335 15.41 -24.00 -0.65
N TRP A 336 14.68 -23.96 -1.76
CA TRP A 336 14.35 -25.11 -2.59
C TRP A 336 14.97 -24.93 -3.98
N GLN A 337 14.97 -25.98 -4.80
CA GLN A 337 15.40 -25.89 -6.19
C GLN A 337 14.47 -24.95 -6.97
N ALA A 338 14.99 -24.33 -8.03
CA ALA A 338 14.21 -23.41 -8.86
C ALA A 338 12.92 -24.07 -9.37
N GLY A 339 11.78 -23.43 -9.09
CA GLY A 339 10.44 -23.94 -9.45
C GLY A 339 9.86 -25.02 -8.54
N THR A 340 10.58 -25.50 -7.52
CA THR A 340 10.12 -26.61 -6.65
C THR A 340 9.66 -26.19 -5.26
N THR A 341 9.42 -24.90 -5.01
CA THR A 341 8.91 -24.42 -3.71
C THR A 341 7.56 -25.08 -3.38
N PRO A 342 7.41 -25.79 -2.25
CA PRO A 342 6.23 -26.57 -1.92
C PRO A 342 5.12 -25.67 -1.34
N TRP A 343 4.55 -24.82 -2.18
CA TRP A 343 3.53 -23.85 -1.73
C TRP A 343 2.31 -24.50 -1.06
N ASN A 344 2.01 -25.75 -1.41
CA ASN A 344 0.87 -26.52 -0.91
C ASN A 344 1.03 -27.05 0.53
N ILE A 345 2.25 -27.15 1.08
CA ILE A 345 2.44 -27.58 2.49
C ILE A 345 2.24 -26.43 3.48
N PHE A 346 2.29 -25.18 3.01
CA PHE A 346 2.07 -24.03 3.87
C PHE A 346 0.57 -23.64 3.88
N PRO A 347 -0.01 -23.42 5.07
CA PRO A 347 -1.42 -23.05 5.18
C PRO A 347 -1.68 -21.63 4.69
N VAL A 348 -2.90 -21.37 4.25
CA VAL A 348 -3.43 -20.01 4.11
C VAL A 348 -3.71 -19.42 5.49
N ILE A 349 -3.58 -18.09 5.62
CA ILE A 349 -3.93 -17.35 6.84
C ILE A 349 -5.15 -16.49 6.51
N SER A 350 -6.22 -16.56 7.30
CA SER A 350 -7.36 -15.65 7.16
C SER A 350 -7.51 -14.75 8.38
N LEU A 351 -7.61 -13.45 8.14
CA LEU A 351 -7.91 -12.43 9.15
C LEU A 351 -9.33 -11.96 8.91
N TYR A 352 -10.19 -12.09 9.92
CA TYR A 352 -11.55 -11.57 9.89
C TYR A 352 -11.54 -10.17 10.49
N LEU A 353 -12.09 -9.20 9.76
CA LEU A 353 -12.17 -7.81 10.16
C LEU A 353 -13.62 -7.45 10.48
N MET A 354 -13.82 -6.52 11.41
CA MET A 354 -15.13 -5.95 11.71
C MET A 354 -15.74 -5.33 10.45
N GLY A 355 -17.00 -5.65 10.14
CA GLY A 355 -17.74 -5.01 9.06
C GLY A 355 -18.45 -3.73 9.52
N GLU A 356 -18.90 -2.91 8.58
CA GLU A 356 -19.68 -1.69 8.87
C GLU A 356 -21.06 -1.98 9.47
N VAL A 357 -21.66 -3.13 9.13
CA VAL A 357 -22.96 -3.55 9.67
C VAL A 357 -22.78 -4.27 11.01
N THR A 358 -23.64 -3.95 11.98
CA THR A 358 -23.63 -4.56 13.31
C THR A 358 -23.66 -6.10 13.24
N ASN A 359 -22.76 -6.75 13.98
CA ASN A 359 -22.55 -8.21 13.98
C ASN A 359 -22.13 -8.83 12.64
N GLN A 360 -21.73 -8.03 11.64
CA GLN A 360 -21.09 -8.52 10.42
C GLN A 360 -19.56 -8.49 10.52
N SER A 361 -18.92 -9.45 9.88
CA SER A 361 -17.49 -9.44 9.58
C SER A 361 -17.26 -9.98 8.18
N PHE A 362 -16.11 -9.64 7.61
CA PHE A 362 -15.60 -10.24 6.38
C PHE A 362 -14.19 -10.76 6.66
N ARG A 363 -13.61 -11.53 5.73
CA ARG A 363 -12.23 -12.02 5.86
C ARG A 363 -11.38 -11.66 4.66
N ILE A 364 -10.12 -11.36 4.92
CA ILE A 364 -9.05 -11.40 3.94
C ILE A 364 -8.26 -12.69 4.15
N THR A 365 -7.91 -13.38 3.06
CA THR A 365 -7.15 -14.64 3.10
C THR A 365 -5.87 -14.47 2.30
N ILE A 366 -4.73 -14.60 2.97
CA ILE A 366 -3.39 -14.49 2.36
C ILE A 366 -2.78 -15.87 2.14
N LEU A 367 -2.06 -15.99 1.01
CA LEU A 367 -1.37 -17.20 0.59
C LEU A 367 0.10 -17.16 1.05
N PRO A 368 0.80 -18.31 1.17
CA PRO A 368 2.21 -18.33 1.57
C PRO A 368 3.16 -17.55 0.65
N GLN A 369 2.77 -17.30 -0.60
CA GLN A 369 3.47 -16.44 -1.57
C GLN A 369 3.47 -14.95 -1.19
N VAL A 370 2.54 -14.51 -0.33
CA VAL A 370 2.42 -13.11 0.12
C VAL A 370 3.45 -12.79 1.22
N ARG A 371 4.12 -13.80 1.79
CA ARG A 371 5.22 -13.56 2.74
C ARG A 371 6.37 -12.84 2.03
N PRO A 372 6.89 -11.73 2.59
CA PRO A 372 8.09 -11.09 2.07
C PRO A 372 9.21 -12.12 1.96
N GLN A 373 9.83 -12.24 0.77
CA GLN A 373 11.09 -12.96 0.67
C GLN A 373 12.13 -12.17 1.46
N PRO A 374 12.74 -12.74 2.52
CA PRO A 374 13.83 -12.06 3.20
C PRO A 374 14.95 -11.85 2.19
N GLN A 375 15.62 -10.70 2.25
CA GLN A 375 16.70 -10.42 1.33
C GLN A 375 17.79 -11.48 1.48
N ALA A 376 18.43 -11.86 0.38
CA ALA A 376 19.73 -12.50 0.48
C ALA A 376 20.68 -11.49 1.12
N VAL A 377 20.95 -11.66 2.43
CA VAL A 377 21.98 -10.89 3.12
C VAL A 377 23.30 -11.31 2.51
N GLY A 378 23.77 -10.53 1.53
CA GLY A 378 25.12 -10.68 1.00
C GLY A 378 26.09 -10.58 2.17
N SER A 379 26.99 -11.55 2.28
CA SER A 379 28.03 -11.56 3.28
C SER A 379 28.84 -10.27 3.20
N GLN A 380 28.61 -9.34 4.13
CA GLN A 380 29.53 -8.26 4.38
C GLN A 380 30.77 -8.90 5.01
N GLU A 381 31.86 -8.95 4.25
CA GLU A 381 33.18 -9.22 4.82
C GLU A 381 33.50 -8.09 5.81
N GLU A 382 33.82 -8.46 7.05
CA GLU A 382 34.42 -7.52 8.00
C GLU A 382 35.80 -7.09 7.47
N ASN A 383 36.00 -5.78 7.35
CA ASN A 383 37.31 -5.11 7.22
C ASN A 383 37.20 -3.70 7.82
#